data_AF-A0A972EJI6-F1
#
_entry.id   AF-A0A972EJI6-F1
#
_cell.length_a   1.000
_cell.length_b   1.000
_cell.length_c   1.000
_cell.angle_alpha   90.00
_cell.angle_beta   90.00
_cell.angle_gamma   90.00
#
_symmetry.space_group_name_H-M   'P 1'
#
loop_
_entity.id
_entity.type
_entity.pdbx_description
1 polymer ?
#
loop_
_entity_poly.entity_id
_entity_poly.type
_entity_poly.pdbx_seq_one_letter_code
_entity_poly.pdbx_strand_id
1 'polypeptide(L)'
;MTPTQWLDGVLVSAESPAYRYLGTIGLTANGVTKDTVTDRMVWNLNHPMHRPLRKLCSVTQNTNAVPGAWVPYAQDANLAVRVVTGLNSAEVELNGLGVVTAMTANSSMLGIGIDINLSEPLMNVNAADLSAPVYKPGALSTRLQNRVANRMLGLHSYHLITYTVNDSHTFGGTVIPQNSVGLSGWVAG
;
A
#
# COMPACT_ATOMS: atom_id res chain seq x y z
N MET A 1 -0.96 -32.93 -25.08
CA MET A 1 -1.47 -31.55 -24.97
C MET A 1 -2.96 -31.66 -24.75
N THR A 2 -3.49 -31.03 -23.71
CA THR A 2 -4.95 -30.91 -23.51
C THR A 2 -5.54 -30.06 -24.64
N PRO A 3 -6.63 -30.49 -25.30
CA PRO A 3 -7.26 -29.72 -26.37
C PRO A 3 -7.76 -28.38 -25.85
N THR A 4 -7.64 -27.32 -26.66
CA THR A 4 -8.11 -25.97 -26.33
C THR A 4 -9.24 -25.53 -27.25
N GLN A 5 -10.17 -24.73 -26.74
CA GLN A 5 -11.26 -24.12 -27.52
C GLN A 5 -11.37 -22.62 -27.21
N TRP A 6 -11.93 -21.86 -28.15
CA TRP A 6 -12.28 -20.46 -27.92
C TRP A 6 -13.66 -20.37 -27.28
N LEU A 7 -13.76 -19.65 -26.17
CA LEU A 7 -15.02 -19.39 -25.47
C LEU A 7 -15.03 -17.94 -25.01
N ASP A 8 -16.01 -17.17 -25.50
CA ASP A 8 -16.16 -15.73 -25.20
C ASP A 8 -14.88 -14.91 -25.45
N GLY A 9 -14.11 -15.27 -26.48
CA GLY A 9 -12.84 -14.61 -26.82
C GLY A 9 -11.64 -15.00 -25.96
N VAL A 10 -11.77 -16.00 -25.10
CA VAL A 10 -10.68 -16.54 -24.27
C VAL A 10 -10.38 -17.99 -24.68
N LEU A 11 -9.10 -18.33 -24.82
CA LEU A 11 -8.67 -19.70 -25.09
C LEU A 11 -8.71 -20.50 -23.79
N VAL A 12 -9.52 -21.57 -23.74
CA VAL A 12 -9.76 -22.38 -22.54
C VAL A 12 -9.47 -23.86 -22.81
N SER A 13 -9.25 -24.63 -21.75
CA SER A 13 -9.22 -26.09 -21.86
C SER A 13 -10.58 -26.61 -22.32
N ALA A 14 -10.60 -27.46 -23.35
CA ALA A 14 -11.82 -28.05 -23.88
C ALA A 14 -12.52 -28.96 -22.85
N GLU A 15 -11.75 -29.57 -21.95
CA GLU A 15 -12.22 -30.51 -20.92
C GLU A 15 -12.73 -29.81 -19.66
N SER A 16 -12.44 -28.52 -19.51
CA SER A 16 -12.75 -27.74 -18.32
C SER A 16 -13.04 -26.27 -18.66
N PRO A 17 -14.03 -25.98 -19.54
CA PRO A 17 -14.31 -24.64 -20.04
C PRO A 17 -14.78 -23.64 -18.96
N ALA A 18 -15.13 -24.14 -17.77
CA ALA A 18 -15.49 -23.35 -16.61
C ALA A 18 -14.27 -22.72 -15.89
N TYR A 19 -13.07 -23.29 -16.05
CA TYR A 19 -11.85 -22.78 -15.42
C TYR A 19 -11.19 -21.74 -16.33
N ARG A 20 -11.69 -20.50 -16.26
CA ARG A 20 -11.16 -19.35 -16.99
C ARG A 20 -10.32 -18.50 -16.05
N TYR A 21 -9.04 -18.29 -16.37
CA TYR A 21 -8.28 -17.21 -15.75
C TYR A 21 -8.61 -15.91 -16.47
N LEU A 22 -9.56 -15.16 -15.91
CA LEU A 22 -9.78 -13.77 -16.30
C LEU A 22 -9.26 -12.91 -15.16
N GLY A 23 -8.15 -12.24 -15.41
CA GLY A 23 -7.40 -11.62 -14.34
C GLY A 23 -6.36 -10.66 -14.85
N THR A 24 -5.78 -9.90 -13.92
CA THR A 24 -4.73 -8.93 -14.20
C THR A 24 -3.45 -9.40 -13.53
N ILE A 25 -2.32 -9.29 -14.24
CA ILE A 25 -1.00 -9.57 -13.69
C ILE A 25 -0.18 -8.29 -13.73
N GLY A 26 0.30 -7.85 -12.57
CA GLY A 26 1.29 -6.80 -12.43
C GLY A 26 2.71 -7.34 -12.59
N LEU A 27 3.58 -6.51 -13.14
CA LEU A 27 5.01 -6.81 -13.22
C LEU A 27 5.75 -6.18 -12.05
N THR A 28 6.72 -6.90 -11.51
CA THR A 28 7.59 -6.42 -10.43
C THR A 28 8.99 -6.05 -10.90
N ALA A 29 9.39 -6.59 -12.04
CA ALA A 29 10.55 -6.26 -12.83
C ALA A 29 10.27 -6.67 -14.30
N ASN A 30 11.22 -6.42 -15.20
CA ASN A 30 11.08 -6.78 -16.61
C ASN A 30 10.78 -8.27 -16.79
N GLY A 31 9.55 -8.58 -17.20
CA GLY A 31 9.07 -9.95 -17.43
C GLY A 31 8.89 -10.81 -16.18
N VAL A 32 9.01 -10.25 -14.97
CA VAL A 32 8.91 -11.01 -13.71
C VAL A 32 7.73 -10.52 -12.88
N THR A 33 6.87 -11.45 -12.49
CA THR A 33 5.82 -11.23 -11.48
C THR A 33 6.15 -12.02 -10.21
N LYS A 34 5.76 -11.50 -9.06
CA LYS A 34 5.83 -12.21 -7.78
C LYS A 34 4.54 -11.99 -7.03
N ASP A 35 4.10 -13.01 -6.31
CA ASP A 35 2.97 -12.89 -5.41
C ASP A 35 3.37 -13.19 -3.98
N THR A 36 3.37 -12.15 -3.15
CA THR A 36 3.87 -12.18 -1.79
C THR A 36 3.01 -11.30 -0.89
N VAL A 37 3.25 -11.35 0.42
CA VAL A 37 2.54 -10.52 1.40
C VAL A 37 2.79 -9.01 1.21
N THR A 38 3.87 -8.61 0.53
CA THR A 38 4.15 -7.20 0.21
C THR A 38 3.73 -6.80 -1.20
N ASP A 39 3.50 -7.79 -2.08
CA ASP A 39 3.28 -7.60 -3.51
C ASP A 39 2.20 -8.57 -3.99
N ARG A 40 0.97 -8.08 -4.14
CA ARG A 40 -0.17 -8.87 -4.66
C ARG A 40 -0.36 -8.58 -6.13
N MET A 41 0.43 -9.25 -6.97
CA MET A 41 0.58 -8.92 -8.40
C MET A 41 -0.29 -9.78 -9.32
N VAL A 42 -1.11 -10.65 -8.75
CA VAL A 42 -2.01 -11.53 -9.48
C VAL A 42 -3.41 -11.23 -8.95
N TRP A 43 -4.37 -10.99 -9.83
CA TRP A 43 -5.77 -10.79 -9.47
C TRP A 43 -6.65 -11.64 -10.38
N ASN A 44 -7.59 -12.39 -9.81
CA ASN A 44 -8.48 -13.29 -10.54
C ASN A 44 -9.96 -12.98 -10.25
N LEU A 45 -10.71 -12.67 -11.31
CA LEU A 45 -12.14 -12.40 -11.23
C LEU A 45 -12.93 -13.59 -10.67
N ASN A 46 -12.62 -14.79 -11.12
CA ASN A 46 -13.43 -15.97 -10.84
C ASN A 46 -13.01 -16.70 -9.55
N HIS A 47 -12.03 -16.15 -8.83
CA HIS A 47 -11.54 -16.73 -7.58
C HIS A 47 -11.09 -15.64 -6.60
N PRO A 48 -11.97 -14.72 -6.20
CA PRO A 48 -11.60 -13.65 -5.27
C PRO A 48 -11.28 -14.26 -3.91
N MET A 49 -10.02 -14.17 -3.49
CA MET A 49 -9.58 -14.56 -2.17
C MET A 49 -9.19 -13.33 -1.37
N HIS A 50 -9.46 -13.37 -0.07
CA HIS A 50 -8.95 -12.38 0.86
C HIS A 50 -7.46 -12.63 1.09
N ARG A 51 -6.62 -11.75 0.57
CA ARG A 51 -5.17 -11.98 0.52
C ARG A 51 -4.46 -10.91 1.33
N PRO A 52 -3.71 -11.30 2.38
CA PRO A 52 -3.15 -10.34 3.31
C PRO A 52 -2.04 -9.50 2.67
N LEU A 53 -2.00 -8.23 3.04
CA LEU A 53 -0.95 -7.27 2.73
C LEU A 53 -0.27 -6.85 4.03
N ARG A 54 1.06 -6.89 4.09
CA ARG A 54 1.81 -6.41 5.25
C ARG A 54 3.22 -5.99 4.88
N LYS A 55 3.64 -4.83 5.36
CA LYS A 55 5.03 -4.35 5.33
C LYS A 55 5.34 -3.64 6.64
N LEU A 56 6.40 -4.07 7.33
CA LEU A 56 6.87 -3.41 8.54
C LEU A 56 7.94 -2.39 8.21
N CYS A 57 7.99 -1.31 9.00
CA CYS A 57 9.08 -0.35 8.90
C CYS A 57 10.41 -1.03 9.27
N SER A 58 11.42 -0.82 8.43
CA SER A 58 12.77 -1.36 8.62
C SER A 58 13.70 -0.43 9.39
N VAL A 59 13.32 0.86 9.49
CA VAL A 59 14.10 1.89 10.16
C VAL A 59 13.76 1.91 11.64
N THR A 60 14.76 1.81 12.53
CA THR A 60 14.52 1.80 13.99
C THR A 60 13.97 3.12 14.51
N GLN A 61 14.52 4.24 14.06
CA GLN A 61 14.07 5.57 14.41
C GLN A 61 14.70 6.57 13.46
N ASN A 62 13.95 7.58 13.01
CA ASN A 62 14.50 8.68 12.22
C ASN A 62 13.64 9.94 12.32
N THR A 63 14.26 11.09 12.10
CA THR A 63 13.60 12.39 12.10
C THR A 63 12.92 12.64 10.75
N ASN A 64 11.82 13.37 10.75
CA ASN A 64 11.25 13.86 9.50
C ASN A 64 12.31 14.66 8.72
N ALA A 65 12.56 14.29 7.47
CA ALA A 65 13.58 14.93 6.65
C ALA A 65 13.22 16.38 6.30
N VAL A 66 11.92 16.67 6.10
CA VAL A 66 11.45 17.97 5.62
C VAL A 66 10.17 18.37 6.37
N PRO A 67 10.16 19.50 7.09
CA PRO A 67 8.94 20.04 7.69
C PRO A 67 8.02 20.63 6.61
N GLY A 68 6.72 20.61 6.84
CA GLY A 68 5.74 21.21 5.94
C GLY A 68 5.51 20.42 4.64
N ALA A 69 6.08 19.23 4.51
CA ALA A 69 5.94 18.35 3.37
C ALA A 69 5.55 16.93 3.79
N TRP A 70 4.85 16.22 2.90
CA TRP A 70 4.68 14.78 3.03
C TRP A 70 5.99 14.11 2.62
N VAL A 71 6.44 13.16 3.43
CA VAL A 71 7.63 12.34 3.12
C VAL A 71 7.39 10.88 3.52
N PRO A 72 8.24 9.93 3.09
CA PRO A 72 8.17 8.56 3.57
C PRO A 72 8.32 8.46 5.09
N TYR A 73 7.50 7.62 5.71
CA TYR A 73 7.53 7.40 7.15
C TYR A 73 8.93 7.02 7.62
N ALA A 74 9.47 7.76 8.59
CA ALA A 74 10.82 7.57 9.13
C ALA A 74 11.93 7.48 8.05
N GLN A 75 11.70 8.10 6.88
CA GLN A 75 12.57 8.03 5.70
C GLN A 75 12.72 6.60 5.10
N ASP A 76 11.84 5.67 5.47
CA ASP A 76 11.82 4.32 4.88
C ASP A 76 11.10 4.36 3.52
N ALA A 77 11.86 4.64 2.47
CA ALA A 77 11.39 4.63 1.09
C ALA A 77 10.79 3.27 0.65
N ASN A 78 11.18 2.18 1.31
CA ASN A 78 10.71 0.84 0.98
C ASN A 78 9.46 0.42 1.78
N LEU A 79 8.93 1.28 2.65
CA LEU A 79 7.72 1.01 3.44
C LEU A 79 6.46 1.16 2.59
N ALA A 80 6.35 0.25 1.63
CA ALA A 80 5.27 0.19 0.68
C ALA A 80 4.76 -1.23 0.49
N VAL A 81 3.50 -1.32 0.07
CA VAL A 81 2.91 -2.53 -0.50
C VAL A 81 2.41 -2.24 -1.90
N ARG A 82 2.46 -3.23 -2.78
CA ARG A 82 1.94 -3.09 -4.14
C ARG A 82 0.83 -4.09 -4.38
N VAL A 83 -0.19 -3.67 -5.12
CA VAL A 83 -1.30 -4.54 -5.48
C VAL A 83 -1.79 -4.21 -6.88
N VAL A 84 -2.17 -5.25 -7.61
CA VAL A 84 -2.95 -5.11 -8.83
C VAL A 84 -4.40 -5.46 -8.55
N THR A 85 -5.33 -4.63 -9.02
CA THR A 85 -6.75 -4.97 -9.04
C THR A 85 -7.27 -4.91 -10.48
N GLY A 86 -8.12 -5.85 -10.86
CA GLY A 86 -8.68 -5.93 -12.22
C GLY A 86 -10.11 -5.41 -12.34
N LEU A 87 -10.76 -5.07 -11.23
CA LEU A 87 -12.11 -4.51 -11.21
C LEU A 87 -12.22 -3.39 -10.21
N ASN A 88 -13.04 -2.40 -10.55
CA ASN A 88 -13.34 -1.27 -9.68
C ASN A 88 -13.98 -1.69 -8.35
N SER A 89 -14.81 -2.74 -8.37
CA SER A 89 -15.42 -3.31 -7.17
C SER A 89 -14.46 -4.16 -6.34
N ALA A 90 -13.21 -4.37 -6.78
CA ALA A 90 -12.24 -5.09 -5.98
C ALA A 90 -11.88 -4.27 -4.74
N GLU A 91 -12.06 -4.88 -3.57
CA GLU A 91 -11.81 -4.22 -2.30
C GLU A 91 -10.33 -4.31 -1.93
N VAL A 92 -9.72 -3.15 -1.68
CA VAL A 92 -8.42 -3.04 -1.01
C VAL A 92 -8.64 -2.23 0.26
N GLU A 93 -8.21 -2.80 1.39
CA GLU A 93 -8.19 -2.10 2.66
C GLU A 93 -6.77 -2.10 3.20
N LEU A 94 -6.28 -0.92 3.59
CA LEU A 94 -4.97 -0.77 4.22
C LEU A 94 -5.08 0.09 5.49
N ASN A 95 -4.38 -0.36 6.52
CA ASN A 95 -4.19 0.33 7.78
C ASN A 95 -2.70 0.66 7.92
N GLY A 96 -2.41 1.94 8.11
CA GLY A 96 -1.08 2.45 8.42
C GLY A 96 -0.99 2.72 9.92
N LEU A 97 0.04 2.17 10.55
CA LEU A 97 0.38 2.43 11.94
C LEU A 97 1.77 3.04 12.01
N GLY A 98 1.92 4.08 12.84
CA GLY A 98 3.16 4.79 13.10
C GLY A 98 3.27 5.21 14.55
N VAL A 99 4.43 5.71 14.94
CA VAL A 99 4.65 6.27 16.28
C VAL A 99 5.59 7.48 16.19
N VAL A 100 5.21 8.57 16.86
CA VAL A 100 6.09 9.72 17.10
C VAL A 100 6.71 9.52 18.46
N THR A 101 8.03 9.36 18.52
CA THR A 101 8.77 9.14 19.77
C THR A 101 9.19 10.44 20.45
N ALA A 102 9.44 11.48 19.66
CA ALA A 102 9.80 12.81 20.16
C ALA A 102 9.15 13.90 19.32
N MET A 103 8.53 14.87 20.01
CA MET A 103 7.85 16.03 19.44
C MET A 103 8.20 17.25 20.29
N THR A 104 8.65 18.31 19.64
CA THR A 104 9.11 19.55 20.26
C THR A 104 8.02 20.62 20.24
N ALA A 105 7.28 20.76 19.13
CA ALA A 105 6.14 21.65 18.98
C ALA A 105 5.16 21.15 17.89
N ASN A 106 4.06 21.86 17.65
CA ASN A 106 3.15 21.64 16.52
C ASN A 106 2.54 20.23 16.45
N SER A 107 2.27 19.72 15.23
CA SER A 107 1.59 18.44 15.02
C SER A 107 2.24 17.56 13.97
N SER A 108 2.00 16.26 14.13
CA SER A 108 2.29 15.22 13.14
C SER A 108 1.01 14.62 12.57
N MET A 109 1.10 14.17 11.34
CA MET A 109 0.06 13.37 10.68
C MET A 109 0.70 12.15 10.01
N LEU A 110 -0.11 11.11 9.84
CA LEU A 110 0.22 9.89 9.09
C LEU A 110 -0.70 9.81 7.87
N GLY A 111 -0.18 9.26 6.78
CA GLY A 111 -0.97 9.05 5.57
C GLY A 111 -0.56 7.79 4.81
N ILE A 112 -1.41 7.36 3.88
CA ILE A 112 -1.08 6.35 2.88
C ILE A 112 -1.11 7.02 1.52
N GLY A 113 0.06 7.24 0.92
CA GLY A 113 0.19 7.79 -0.43
C GLY A 113 0.08 6.71 -1.50
N ILE A 114 -0.61 7.02 -2.60
CA ILE A 114 -0.74 6.12 -3.76
C ILE A 114 0.13 6.66 -4.90
N ASP A 115 0.98 5.80 -5.46
CA ASP A 115 1.87 6.08 -6.60
C ASP A 115 2.68 7.37 -6.45
N ILE A 116 3.14 7.62 -5.22
CA ILE A 116 3.93 8.80 -4.92
C ILE A 116 5.32 8.69 -5.57
N ASN A 117 5.83 9.83 -6.03
CA ASN A 117 7.22 9.92 -6.45
C ASN A 117 8.11 10.28 -5.25
N LEU A 118 8.90 9.31 -4.80
CA LEU A 118 9.81 9.45 -3.66
C LEU A 118 10.99 10.39 -3.91
N SER A 119 11.28 10.74 -5.16
CA SER A 119 12.36 11.68 -5.51
C SER A 119 11.92 13.14 -5.48
N GLU A 120 10.61 13.42 -5.35
CA GLU A 120 10.08 14.77 -5.38
C GLU A 120 9.80 15.27 -3.95
N PRO A 121 10.40 16.40 -3.51
CA PRO A 121 10.31 16.85 -2.12
C PRO A 121 8.91 17.28 -1.67
N LEU A 122 8.01 17.56 -2.62
CA LEU A 122 6.61 17.89 -2.33
C LEU A 122 5.65 16.72 -2.56
N MET A 123 6.16 15.56 -2.99
CA MET A 123 5.44 14.32 -3.35
C MET A 123 3.98 14.61 -3.74
N ASN A 124 3.68 14.77 -5.03
CA ASN A 124 2.28 14.88 -5.49
C ASN A 124 1.48 13.68 -4.98
N VAL A 125 0.74 13.87 -3.88
CA VAL A 125 -0.06 12.82 -3.26
C VAL A 125 -1.34 12.71 -4.06
N ASN A 126 -1.25 11.99 -5.19
CA ASN A 126 -2.33 11.83 -6.16
C ASN A 126 -3.64 11.37 -5.52
N ALA A 127 -3.58 10.60 -4.43
CA ALA A 127 -4.68 10.44 -3.48
C ALA A 127 -4.20 9.80 -2.17
N ALA A 128 -3.95 10.58 -1.13
CA ALA A 128 -3.58 10.06 0.18
C ALA A 128 -4.75 10.06 1.18
N ASP A 129 -4.88 8.98 1.96
CA ASP A 129 -5.79 8.97 3.12
C ASP A 129 -5.00 9.42 4.36
N LEU A 130 -5.44 10.51 4.97
CA LEU A 130 -4.69 11.25 5.98
C LEU A 130 -5.33 11.10 7.37
N SER A 131 -4.51 10.96 8.40
CA SER A 131 -4.95 11.03 9.79
C SER A 131 -5.22 12.47 10.20
N ALA A 132 -5.97 12.64 11.29
CA ALA A 132 -6.01 13.93 11.99
C ALA A 132 -4.61 14.32 12.53
N PRO A 133 -4.32 15.63 12.68
CA PRO A 133 -3.10 16.08 13.36
C PRO A 133 -3.07 15.62 14.82
N VAL A 134 -1.89 15.20 15.27
CA VAL A 134 -1.61 14.83 16.66
C VAL A 134 -0.54 15.75 17.22
N TYR A 135 -0.81 16.34 18.39
CA TYR A 135 0.01 17.36 19.05
C TYR A 135 0.81 16.83 20.25
N LYS A 136 0.99 15.50 20.34
CA LYS A 136 1.77 14.85 21.39
C LYS A 136 2.45 13.58 20.86
N PRO A 137 3.58 13.16 21.46
CA PRO A 137 4.17 11.85 21.17
C PRO A 137 3.17 10.71 21.41
N GLY A 138 3.30 9.66 20.61
CA GLY A 138 2.42 8.49 20.70
C GLY A 138 2.10 7.88 19.34
N ALA A 139 1.12 6.97 19.36
CA ALA A 139 0.68 6.23 18.19
C ALA A 139 -0.03 7.14 17.18
N LEU A 140 0.22 6.89 15.91
CA LEU A 140 -0.47 7.44 14.76
C LEU A 140 -1.13 6.31 13.99
N SER A 141 -2.31 6.56 13.44
CA SER A 141 -3.03 5.60 12.61
C SER A 141 -3.72 6.29 11.44
N THR A 142 -3.71 5.65 10.29
CA THR A 142 -4.49 6.05 9.11
C THR A 142 -5.10 4.81 8.47
N ARG A 143 -6.21 4.97 7.76
CA ARG A 143 -6.89 3.89 7.06
C ARG A 143 -7.28 4.34 5.67
N LEU A 144 -6.87 3.56 4.69
CA LEU A 144 -7.29 3.68 3.31
C LEU A 144 -8.41 2.67 3.07
N GLN A 145 -9.55 3.21 2.64
CA GLN A 145 -10.71 2.46 2.19
C GLN A 145 -11.12 2.97 0.82
N ASN A 146 -11.64 2.08 -0.03
CA ASN A 146 -12.17 2.46 -1.33
C ASN A 146 -13.42 3.34 -1.17
N ARG A 147 -13.23 4.66 -1.16
CA ARG A 147 -14.31 5.65 -1.02
C ARG A 147 -14.84 6.17 -2.35
N VAL A 148 -14.12 5.93 -3.45
CA VAL A 148 -14.44 6.48 -4.78
C VAL A 148 -14.10 5.45 -5.85
N ALA A 149 -15.05 5.23 -6.76
CA ALA A 149 -14.87 4.37 -7.92
C ALA A 149 -13.57 4.68 -8.70
N ASN A 150 -12.88 3.62 -9.10
CA ASN A 150 -11.70 3.53 -9.97
C ASN A 150 -10.36 3.97 -9.35
N ARG A 151 -10.33 4.47 -8.11
CA ARG A 151 -9.09 4.92 -7.46
C ARG A 151 -8.06 3.81 -7.26
N MET A 152 -8.49 2.55 -7.25
CA MET A 152 -7.65 1.39 -6.95
C MET A 152 -7.48 0.45 -8.14
N LEU A 153 -8.05 0.78 -9.30
CA LEU A 153 -8.04 -0.07 -10.48
C LEU A 153 -6.67 -0.06 -11.16
N GLY A 154 -6.12 -1.24 -11.41
CA GLY A 154 -4.79 -1.40 -12.00
C GLY A 154 -3.72 -1.69 -10.95
N LEU A 155 -2.47 -1.48 -11.33
CA LEU A 155 -1.31 -1.69 -10.46
C LEU A 155 -0.99 -0.40 -9.72
N HIS A 156 -0.98 -0.46 -8.40
CA HIS A 156 -0.67 0.67 -7.54
C HIS A 156 0.36 0.31 -6.46
N SER A 157 1.14 1.30 -6.06
CA SER A 157 2.04 1.26 -4.90
C SER A 157 1.54 2.17 -3.79
N TYR A 158 1.37 1.61 -2.59
CA TYR A 158 0.87 2.30 -1.41
C TYR A 158 1.99 2.47 -0.41
N HIS A 159 2.36 3.71 -0.11
CA HIS A 159 3.46 4.04 0.79
C HIS A 159 2.94 4.66 2.09
N LEU A 160 3.52 4.26 3.22
CA LEU A 160 3.27 4.96 4.47
C LEU A 160 4.06 6.27 4.49
N ILE A 161 3.36 7.38 4.71
CA ILE A 161 3.93 8.72 4.68
C ILE A 161 3.62 9.49 5.96
N THR A 162 4.46 10.46 6.27
CA THR A 162 4.34 11.34 7.42
C THR A 162 4.42 12.79 7.02
N TYR A 163 3.79 13.63 7.84
CA TYR A 163 3.87 15.08 7.75
C TYR A 163 4.15 15.65 9.13
N THR A 164 4.96 16.70 9.20
CA THR A 164 5.15 17.50 10.41
C THR A 164 4.92 18.96 10.08
N VAL A 165 4.14 19.65 10.91
CA VAL A 165 3.87 21.09 10.73
C VAL A 165 5.06 21.89 11.24
N ASN A 166 5.78 22.56 10.34
CA ASN A 166 6.81 23.57 10.63
C ASN A 166 7.86 23.17 11.69
N ASP A 167 8.12 21.88 11.87
CA ASP A 167 9.07 21.35 12.85
C ASP A 167 9.53 19.93 12.43
N SER A 168 10.60 19.44 13.04
CA SER A 168 11.18 18.12 12.79
C SER A 168 10.85 17.17 13.93
N HIS A 169 9.98 16.18 13.69
CA HIS A 169 9.61 15.19 14.71
C HIS A 169 10.31 13.88 14.45
N THR A 170 10.53 13.11 15.52
CA THR A 170 11.18 11.81 15.41
C THR A 170 10.15 10.69 15.40
N PHE A 171 10.24 9.84 14.38
CA PHE A 171 9.35 8.71 14.17
C PHE A 171 10.10 7.42 14.48
N GLY A 172 9.46 6.56 15.27
CA GLY A 172 10.02 5.26 15.63
C GLY A 172 9.61 4.18 14.66
N GLY A 173 10.52 3.30 14.28
CA GLY A 173 10.16 1.94 13.92
C GLY A 173 10.00 1.09 15.17
N THR A 174 9.97 -0.22 14.97
CA THR A 174 9.71 -1.15 16.06
C THR A 174 10.86 -2.11 16.27
N VAL A 175 11.27 -2.27 17.53
CA VAL A 175 12.27 -3.26 17.97
C VAL A 175 11.61 -4.55 18.51
N ILE A 176 10.30 -4.53 18.82
CA ILE A 176 9.55 -5.64 19.45
C ILE A 176 8.23 -5.92 18.69
N PRO A 177 7.93 -7.16 18.24
CA PRO A 177 6.83 -7.46 17.30
C PRO A 177 5.44 -6.90 17.65
N GLN A 178 5.13 -6.67 18.92
CA GLN A 178 3.83 -6.19 19.41
C GLN A 178 3.58 -4.70 19.09
N ASN A 179 4.63 -3.90 18.91
CA ASN A 179 4.52 -2.48 18.59
C ASN A 179 4.78 -2.21 17.11
N SER A 180 4.73 -3.24 16.24
CA SER A 180 5.21 -3.17 14.86
C SER A 180 4.47 -2.10 14.06
N VAL A 181 5.18 -1.05 13.65
CA VAL A 181 4.66 0.00 12.78
C VAL A 181 4.84 -0.38 11.31
N GLY A 182 3.97 0.15 10.46
CA GLY A 182 3.98 -0.12 9.03
C GLY A 182 2.59 -0.21 8.43
N LEU A 183 2.48 -0.95 7.33
CA LEU A 183 1.25 -1.18 6.59
C LEU A 183 0.74 -2.60 6.86
N SER A 184 -0.57 -2.72 7.02
CA SER A 184 -1.26 -4.00 7.11
C SER A 184 -2.64 -3.90 6.48
N GLY A 185 -3.18 -5.00 5.97
CA GLY A 185 -4.48 -4.99 5.33
C GLY A 185 -4.64 -6.17 4.39
N TRP A 186 -5.38 -5.97 3.31
CA TRP A 186 -5.73 -7.04 2.39
C TRP A 186 -6.27 -6.52 1.06
N VAL A 187 -6.31 -7.42 0.07
CA VAL A 187 -7.00 -7.24 -1.22
C VAL A 187 -7.91 -8.43 -1.49
N ALA A 188 -9.09 -8.18 -2.08
CA ALA A 188 -9.93 -9.20 -2.69
C ALA A 188 -9.49 -9.44 -4.14
N GLY A 189 -8.98 -10.64 -4.43
CA GLY A 189 -8.57 -11.04 -5.78
C GLY A 189 -7.88 -12.37 -5.87
#